data_AF-A0A2G9GLB3-F1
#
_entry.id   AF-A0A2G9GLB3-F1
#
_cell.length_a   1.000
_cell.length_b   1.000
_cell.length_c   1.000
_cell.angle_alpha   90.00
_cell.angle_beta   90.00
_cell.angle_gamma   90.00
#
_symmetry.space_group_name_H-M   'P 1'
#
loop_
_entity.id
_entity.type
_entity.pdbx_description
1 polymer ?
#
loop_
_entity_poly.entity_id
_entity_poly.type
_entity_poly.pdbx_seq_one_letter_code
_entity_poly.pdbx_strand_id
1 'polypeptide(L)'
;MGAVSAIDLSENGSECVSVGEDGRINLVSLSGKGGFRRVFDSKGLVSYSSVKWASPLEFVTGAFGFGLHWWDQRKAGGPAAVFKDHWTGGAASGIVHSIDIHPSRKHTCLAGGSSGTVFAWDTRWPKQPVILSGVGVGDSRANSLVESDIWEIQYDNYAHSSKIINSSSSKILPAMICSEDGILAVVEQGEEPVELLAEPCAINGLDIDKQNPSDVLCSLEWESIAILTRP
;
A
#
# COMPACT_ATOMS: atom_id res chain seq x y z
N MET A 1 8.70 12.67 21.17
CA MET A 1 7.70 12.75 20.08
C MET A 1 8.29 11.96 18.93
N GLY A 2 7.54 11.02 18.34
CA GLY A 2 7.98 10.34 17.13
C GLY A 2 7.70 11.19 15.90
N ALA A 3 8.37 10.88 14.78
CA ALA A 3 8.11 11.52 13.51
C ALA A 3 6.73 11.12 12.96
N VAL A 4 6.13 12.00 12.15
CA VAL A 4 5.00 11.63 11.29
C VAL A 4 5.57 10.84 10.13
N SER A 5 5.06 9.62 9.93
CA SER A 5 5.58 8.68 8.92
C SER A 5 4.77 8.72 7.63
N ALA A 6 3.45 8.94 7.73
CA ALA A 6 2.60 9.07 6.57
C ALA A 6 1.39 9.95 6.82
N ILE A 7 0.89 10.53 5.74
CA ILE A 7 -0.33 11.31 5.68
C ILE A 7 -1.16 10.89 4.47
N ASP A 8 -2.48 11.01 4.56
CA ASP A 8 -3.35 10.88 3.41
C ASP A 8 -4.52 11.88 3.48
N LEU A 9 -4.82 12.49 2.34
CA LEU A 9 -5.85 13.51 2.21
C LEU A 9 -7.19 12.86 1.87
N SER A 10 -8.25 13.27 2.55
CA SER A 10 -9.61 12.83 2.21
C SER A 10 -10.02 13.30 0.80
N GLU A 11 -10.94 12.57 0.17
CA GLU A 11 -11.40 12.85 -1.20
C GLU A 11 -11.96 14.28 -1.37
N ASN A 12 -12.55 14.86 -0.33
CA ASN A 12 -13.08 16.22 -0.36
C ASN A 12 -12.05 17.31 0.00
N GLY A 13 -10.81 16.92 0.34
CA GLY A 13 -9.70 17.82 0.67
C GLY A 13 -9.85 18.60 1.99
N SER A 14 -10.86 18.30 2.81
CA SER A 14 -11.17 19.08 4.02
C SER A 14 -10.46 18.58 5.28
N GLU A 15 -10.00 17.33 5.25
CA GLU A 15 -9.27 16.69 6.34
C GLU A 15 -8.17 15.76 5.80
N CYS A 16 -7.11 15.58 6.59
CA CYS A 16 -6.13 14.52 6.36
C CYS A 16 -5.97 13.64 7.61
N VAL A 17 -5.59 12.39 7.39
CA VAL A 17 -5.17 11.48 8.45
C VAL A 17 -3.64 11.48 8.49
N SER A 18 -3.07 11.50 9.69
CA SER A 18 -1.62 11.37 9.91
C SER A 18 -1.34 10.20 10.83
N VAL A 19 -0.28 9.45 10.54
CA VAL A 19 0.22 8.37 11.40
C VAL A 19 1.70 8.53 11.69
N GLY A 20 2.19 7.93 12.76
CA GLY A 20 3.60 8.00 13.11
C GLY A 20 4.13 6.79 13.85
N GLU A 21 5.46 6.74 13.94
CA GLU A 21 6.20 5.71 14.66
C GLU A 21 5.92 5.71 16.17
N ASP A 22 5.46 6.84 16.73
CA ASP A 22 5.00 6.91 18.13
C ASP A 22 3.63 6.24 18.36
N GLY A 23 3.02 5.71 17.30
CA GLY A 23 1.79 4.95 17.36
C GLY A 23 0.53 5.78 17.49
N ARG A 24 0.63 7.08 17.19
CA ARG A 24 -0.51 7.98 17.17
C ARG A 24 -1.12 8.07 15.80
N ILE A 25 -2.45 8.17 15.80
CA ILE A 25 -3.25 8.43 14.61
C ILE A 25 -4.06 9.69 14.89
N ASN A 26 -3.91 10.70 14.05
CA ASN A 26 -4.63 11.96 14.19
C ASN A 26 -5.41 12.26 12.91
N LEU A 27 -6.59 12.84 13.07
CA LEU A 27 -7.33 13.50 11.99
C LEU A 27 -7.11 14.99 12.12
N VAL A 28 -6.64 15.61 11.06
CA VAL A 28 -6.30 17.03 11.01
C VAL A 28 -7.29 17.72 10.07
N SER A 29 -8.04 18.68 10.60
CA SER A 29 -8.92 19.52 9.79
C SER A 29 -8.09 20.56 9.06
N LEU A 30 -8.25 20.61 7.73
CA LEU A 30 -7.65 21.62 6.87
C LEU A 30 -8.60 22.80 6.64
N SER A 31 -9.87 22.66 7.04
CA SER A 31 -10.87 23.73 6.98
C SER A 31 -10.87 24.63 8.23
N GLY A 32 -11.18 25.91 8.03
CA GLY A 32 -11.42 26.87 9.11
C GLY A 32 -10.18 27.24 9.94
N LYS A 33 -10.31 27.23 11.27
CA LYS A 33 -9.23 27.60 12.22
C LYS A 33 -8.13 26.55 12.38
N GLY A 34 -8.19 25.47 11.60
CA GLY A 34 -7.34 24.30 11.80
C GLY A 34 -7.64 23.58 13.11
N GLY A 35 -7.05 22.40 13.28
CA GLY A 35 -7.18 21.61 14.49
C GLY A 35 -6.94 20.14 14.21
N PHE A 36 -6.69 19.37 15.25
CA PHE A 36 -6.60 17.92 15.12
C PHE A 36 -7.36 17.22 16.23
N ARG A 37 -7.83 16.01 15.92
CA ARG A 37 -8.40 15.08 16.87
C ARG A 37 -7.57 13.80 16.85
N ARG A 38 -7.11 13.36 18.00
CA ARG A 38 -6.47 12.04 18.12
C ARG A 38 -7.55 10.96 17.98
N VAL A 39 -7.36 10.07 17.02
CA VAL A 39 -8.22 8.89 16.81
C VAL A 39 -7.74 7.76 17.71
N PHE A 40 -6.43 7.57 17.80
CA PHE A 40 -5.83 6.48 18.55
C PHE A 40 -4.45 6.86 19.08
N ASP A 41 -4.07 6.25 20.20
CA ASP A 41 -2.73 6.32 20.79
C ASP A 41 -2.35 4.92 21.27
N SER A 42 -1.41 4.28 20.57
CA SER A 42 -0.89 2.97 20.99
C SER A 42 0.00 3.07 22.24
N LYS A 43 0.36 4.29 22.66
CA LYS A 43 1.38 4.58 23.69
C LYS A 43 2.75 4.00 23.33
N GLY A 44 3.08 3.98 22.04
CA GLY A 44 4.33 3.42 21.52
C GLY A 44 4.37 1.89 21.41
N LEU A 45 3.24 1.19 21.63
CA LEU A 45 3.17 -0.27 21.49
C LEU A 45 3.14 -0.75 20.04
N VAL A 46 2.75 0.14 19.12
CA VAL A 46 2.66 -0.11 17.68
C VAL A 46 3.15 1.13 16.96
N SER A 47 4.00 0.95 15.95
CA SER A 47 4.45 1.99 15.03
C SER A 47 3.72 1.86 13.69
N TYR A 48 3.31 2.99 13.12
CA TYR A 48 2.61 3.04 11.83
C TYR A 48 3.46 3.75 10.79
N SER A 49 3.58 3.16 9.61
CA SER A 49 4.44 3.63 8.50
C SER A 49 3.65 4.18 7.32
N SER A 50 2.42 3.73 7.13
CA SER A 50 1.59 4.10 5.97
C SER A 50 0.13 4.28 6.36
N VAL A 51 -0.60 5.11 5.60
CA VAL A 51 -2.03 5.32 5.77
C VAL A 51 -2.71 5.65 4.44
N LYS A 52 -3.92 5.13 4.24
CA LYS A 52 -4.81 5.50 3.11
C LYS A 52 -6.28 5.55 3.50
N TRP A 53 -7.00 6.54 3.01
CA TRP A 53 -8.46 6.60 3.08
C TRP A 53 -9.11 5.56 2.18
N ALA A 54 -10.07 4.81 2.72
CA ALA A 54 -10.91 3.88 1.97
C ALA A 54 -12.33 4.42 1.73
N SER A 55 -12.79 5.28 2.62
CA SER A 55 -14.06 6.02 2.51
C SER A 55 -14.01 7.27 3.39
N PRO A 56 -14.99 8.19 3.32
CA PRO A 56 -15.02 9.36 4.20
C PRO A 56 -15.00 9.07 5.71
N LEU A 57 -15.25 7.83 6.13
CA LEU A 57 -15.27 7.42 7.54
C LEU A 57 -14.30 6.28 7.85
N GLU A 58 -13.59 5.75 6.86
CA GLU A 58 -12.75 4.57 7.01
C GLU A 58 -11.40 4.77 6.34
N PHE A 59 -10.34 4.31 7.01
CA PHE A 59 -8.99 4.36 6.51
C PHE A 59 -8.20 3.15 6.99
N VAL A 60 -7.11 2.85 6.31
CA VAL A 60 -6.23 1.71 6.61
C VAL A 60 -4.87 2.25 7.01
N THR A 61 -4.26 1.67 8.03
CA THR A 61 -2.88 1.98 8.41
C THR A 61 -2.01 0.74 8.32
N GLY A 62 -0.80 0.90 7.79
CA GLY A 62 0.24 -0.12 7.81
C GLY A 62 1.07 0.00 9.07
N ALA A 63 1.28 -1.12 9.74
CA ALA A 63 2.04 -1.24 10.97
C ALA A 63 3.27 -2.11 10.75
N PHE A 64 4.25 -1.95 11.64
CA PHE A 64 5.44 -2.81 11.66
C PHE A 64 5.04 -4.26 11.93
N GLY A 65 5.77 -5.21 11.35
CA GLY A 65 5.42 -6.63 11.30
C GLY A 65 4.33 -6.97 10.28
N PHE A 66 4.28 -6.24 9.15
CA PHE A 66 3.26 -6.39 8.09
C PHE A 66 1.79 -6.31 8.55
N GLY A 67 1.54 -5.65 9.69
CA GLY A 67 0.18 -5.49 10.21
C GLY A 67 -0.63 -4.48 9.39
N LEU A 68 -1.91 -4.77 9.14
CA LEU A 68 -2.85 -3.78 8.60
C LEU A 68 -3.98 -3.56 9.59
N HIS A 69 -4.24 -2.31 9.94
CA HIS A 69 -5.36 -1.94 10.81
C HIS A 69 -6.38 -1.15 9.98
N TRP A 70 -7.59 -1.71 9.88
CA TRP A 70 -8.73 -1.03 9.25
C TRP A 70 -9.48 -0.24 10.31
N TRP A 71 -9.58 1.06 10.14
CA TRP A 71 -10.23 1.98 11.07
C TRP A 71 -11.59 2.39 10.54
N ASP A 72 -12.56 2.46 11.44
CA ASP A 72 -13.89 2.99 11.16
C ASP A 72 -14.19 4.03 12.23
N GLN A 73 -14.34 5.29 11.83
CA GLN A 73 -14.58 6.40 12.74
C GLN A 73 -15.89 6.25 13.53
N ARG A 74 -16.82 5.40 13.07
CA ARG A 74 -18.07 5.07 13.77
C ARG A 74 -17.84 4.14 14.95
N LYS A 75 -16.72 3.41 14.98
CA LYS A 75 -16.34 2.48 16.05
C LYS A 75 -15.30 3.12 16.96
N ALA A 76 -15.65 3.28 18.25
CA ALA A 76 -14.72 3.75 19.25
C ALA A 76 -13.83 2.61 19.78
N GLY A 77 -12.62 2.94 20.23
CA GLY A 77 -11.79 2.05 21.05
C GLY A 77 -10.76 1.20 20.29
N GLY A 78 -10.68 1.29 18.97
CA GLY A 78 -9.65 0.58 18.20
C GLY A 78 -10.02 0.36 16.74
N PRO A 79 -9.20 -0.39 16.00
CA PRO A 79 -9.48 -0.74 14.61
C PRO A 79 -10.69 -1.68 14.50
N ALA A 80 -11.47 -1.49 13.43
CA ALA A 80 -12.62 -2.32 13.08
C ALA A 80 -12.23 -3.73 12.62
N ALA A 81 -11.06 -3.86 11.98
CA ALA A 81 -10.44 -5.12 11.59
C ALA A 81 -8.92 -5.00 11.65
N VAL A 82 -8.25 -6.11 11.95
CA VAL A 82 -6.79 -6.18 12.04
C VAL A 82 -6.30 -7.40 11.27
N PHE A 83 -5.43 -7.18 10.30
CA PHE A 83 -4.59 -8.21 9.73
C PHE A 83 -3.33 -8.33 10.58
N LYS A 84 -2.99 -9.57 10.96
CA LYS A 84 -1.71 -9.90 11.55
C LYS A 84 -1.06 -10.98 10.70
N ASP A 85 0.22 -10.80 10.50
CA ASP A 85 1.10 -11.74 9.85
C ASP A 85 1.06 -13.12 10.52
N HIS A 86 0.70 -14.16 9.78
CA HIS A 86 0.83 -15.55 10.26
C HIS A 86 1.66 -16.43 9.30
N TRP A 87 1.85 -15.99 8.05
CA TRP A 87 2.53 -16.72 6.97
C TRP A 87 4.06 -16.83 7.13
N THR A 88 4.70 -15.99 7.96
CA THR A 88 6.15 -15.99 8.20
C THR A 88 6.53 -16.70 9.49
N GLY A 89 5.60 -17.46 10.08
CA GLY A 89 5.83 -18.15 11.36
C GLY A 89 6.11 -17.21 12.54
N GLY A 90 5.72 -15.93 12.43
CA GLY A 90 6.00 -14.90 13.44
C GLY A 90 7.41 -14.33 13.38
N ALA A 91 8.19 -14.64 12.35
CA ALA A 91 9.55 -14.14 12.17
C ALA A 91 9.64 -12.86 11.31
N ALA A 92 8.58 -12.47 10.60
CA ALA A 92 8.63 -11.26 9.78
C ALA A 92 8.70 -9.99 10.64
N SER A 93 9.85 -9.34 10.56
CA SER A 93 10.13 -8.01 11.09
C SER A 93 9.95 -6.92 10.02
N GLY A 94 9.06 -7.13 9.03
CA GLY A 94 8.93 -6.24 7.88
C GLY A 94 8.00 -5.06 8.13
N ILE A 95 8.17 -4.00 7.34
CA ILE A 95 7.39 -2.76 7.44
C ILE A 95 6.45 -2.69 6.24
N VAL A 96 5.22 -2.18 6.43
CA VAL A 96 4.32 -1.82 5.33
C VAL A 96 4.62 -0.39 4.89
N HIS A 97 5.40 -0.22 3.84
CA HIS A 97 5.82 1.10 3.34
C HIS A 97 4.70 1.82 2.60
N SER A 98 3.87 1.08 1.85
CA SER A 98 2.80 1.69 1.05
C SER A 98 1.53 0.84 1.03
N ILE A 99 0.40 1.53 0.88
CA ILE A 99 -0.96 0.96 0.82
C ILE A 99 -1.69 1.63 -0.33
N ASP A 100 -2.51 0.86 -1.03
CA ASP A 100 -3.52 1.39 -1.94
C ASP A 100 -4.88 0.71 -1.73
N ILE A 101 -5.97 1.42 -2.01
CA ILE A 101 -7.34 0.91 -1.84
C ILE A 101 -7.91 0.50 -3.19
N HIS A 102 -8.54 -0.67 -3.22
CA HIS A 102 -9.09 -1.18 -4.46
C HIS A 102 -10.19 -0.23 -4.99
N PRO A 103 -10.12 0.23 -6.26
CA PRO A 103 -10.95 1.31 -6.78
C PRO A 103 -12.45 1.03 -6.73
N SER A 104 -12.86 -0.22 -6.96
CA SER A 104 -14.27 -0.65 -6.88
C SER A 104 -14.64 -1.49 -5.66
N ARG A 105 -13.69 -1.95 -4.85
CA ARG A 105 -13.91 -2.84 -3.70
C ARG A 105 -13.37 -2.19 -2.43
N LYS A 106 -14.15 -1.28 -1.85
CA LYS A 106 -13.76 -0.46 -0.68
C LYS A 106 -13.38 -1.23 0.59
N HIS A 107 -13.49 -2.55 0.61
CA HIS A 107 -13.11 -3.44 1.71
C HIS A 107 -11.81 -4.21 1.44
N THR A 108 -11.18 -3.94 0.30
CA THR A 108 -9.97 -4.57 -0.18
C THR A 108 -8.88 -3.52 -0.32
N CYS A 109 -7.70 -3.79 0.22
CA CYS A 109 -6.52 -2.97 0.05
C CYS A 109 -5.34 -3.81 -0.43
N LEU A 110 -4.39 -3.16 -1.08
CA LEU A 110 -3.08 -3.65 -1.43
C LEU A 110 -2.06 -3.09 -0.42
N ALA A 111 -1.06 -3.89 -0.08
CA ALA A 111 0.03 -3.51 0.80
C ALA A 111 1.36 -3.96 0.17
N GLY A 112 2.34 -3.06 0.21
CA GLY A 112 3.71 -3.28 -0.24
C GLY A 112 4.67 -2.90 0.87
N GLY A 113 5.78 -3.62 0.97
CA GLY A 113 6.74 -3.37 2.04
C GLY A 113 8.03 -4.14 1.90
N SER A 114 8.62 -4.48 3.04
CA SER A 114 9.96 -5.07 3.07
C SER A 114 10.08 -6.39 2.31
N SER A 115 11.29 -6.69 1.85
CA SER A 115 11.65 -7.98 1.23
C SER A 115 10.79 -8.36 0.02
N GLY A 116 10.45 -7.38 -0.82
CA GLY A 116 9.63 -7.56 -2.02
C GLY A 116 8.17 -7.93 -1.72
N THR A 117 7.73 -7.82 -0.47
CA THR A 117 6.42 -8.34 -0.05
C THR A 117 5.30 -7.47 -0.61
N VAL A 118 4.42 -8.09 -1.39
CA VAL A 118 3.22 -7.45 -1.95
C VAL A 118 2.03 -8.39 -1.76
N PHE A 119 0.98 -7.89 -1.13
CA PHE A 119 -0.24 -8.66 -0.89
C PHE A 119 -1.49 -7.80 -0.86
N ALA A 120 -2.62 -8.42 -1.18
CA ALA A 120 -3.93 -7.83 -0.99
C ALA A 120 -4.65 -8.45 0.21
N TRP A 121 -5.41 -7.63 0.92
CA TRP A 121 -6.20 -8.03 2.06
C TRP A 121 -7.64 -7.55 1.91
N ASP A 122 -8.61 -8.45 2.07
CA ASP A 122 -10.04 -8.14 2.09
C ASP A 122 -10.58 -8.35 3.51
N THR A 123 -11.15 -7.29 4.09
CA THR A 123 -11.71 -7.32 5.45
C THR A 123 -12.88 -8.30 5.63
N ARG A 124 -13.51 -8.75 4.53
CA ARG A 124 -14.57 -9.77 4.54
C ARG A 124 -14.01 -11.18 4.63
N TRP A 125 -12.75 -11.38 4.24
CA TRP A 125 -12.01 -12.65 4.33
C TRP A 125 -10.67 -12.46 5.04
N PRO A 126 -10.67 -11.99 6.31
CA PRO A 126 -9.47 -11.45 6.95
C PRO A 126 -8.37 -12.47 7.22
N LYS A 127 -8.68 -13.78 7.14
CA LYS A 127 -7.74 -14.89 7.34
C LYS A 127 -7.05 -15.36 6.04
N GLN A 128 -7.42 -14.80 4.89
CA GLN A 128 -6.96 -15.24 3.57
C GLN A 128 -6.46 -14.03 2.77
N PRO A 129 -5.28 -13.48 3.09
CA PRO A 129 -4.63 -12.52 2.20
C PRO A 129 -4.29 -13.19 0.86
N VAL A 130 -4.20 -12.40 -0.19
CA VAL A 130 -3.77 -12.84 -1.52
C VAL A 130 -2.36 -12.33 -1.77
N ILE A 131 -1.42 -13.24 -1.97
CA ILE A 131 0.00 -12.92 -2.07
C ILE A 131 0.31 -12.71 -3.53
N LEU A 132 0.93 -11.57 -3.87
CA LEU A 132 1.33 -11.25 -5.23
C LEU A 132 2.83 -11.43 -5.43
N SER A 133 3.65 -11.04 -4.45
CA SER A 133 5.11 -11.18 -4.47
C SER A 133 5.70 -11.21 -3.05
N GLY A 134 6.93 -11.70 -2.91
CA GLY A 134 7.67 -11.72 -1.64
C GLY A 134 8.45 -13.01 -1.38
N VAL A 135 9.60 -12.87 -0.71
CA VAL A 135 10.49 -13.99 -0.36
C VAL A 135 10.02 -14.68 0.92
N GLY A 136 9.92 -16.02 0.90
CA GLY A 136 9.57 -16.81 2.10
C GLY A 136 8.07 -16.83 2.44
N VAL A 137 7.22 -16.37 1.52
CA VAL A 137 5.78 -16.28 1.70
C VAL A 137 5.07 -17.51 1.11
N GLY A 138 4.88 -18.56 1.94
CA GLY A 138 4.13 -19.77 1.57
C GLY A 138 4.88 -20.79 0.71
N ASP A 139 4.29 -21.98 0.54
CA ASP A 139 4.86 -23.17 -0.14
C ASP A 139 4.88 -23.06 -1.69
N SER A 140 4.47 -21.90 -2.21
CA SER A 140 4.45 -21.57 -3.64
C SER A 140 5.65 -20.68 -3.89
N ARG A 141 6.41 -20.91 -4.97
CA ARG A 141 7.36 -19.91 -5.47
C ARG A 141 6.57 -18.66 -5.84
N ALA A 142 6.35 -17.74 -4.89
CA ALA A 142 6.06 -16.37 -5.25
C ALA A 142 7.28 -15.92 -6.05
N ASN A 143 7.07 -15.66 -7.34
CA ASN A 143 8.13 -15.19 -8.21
C ASN A 143 8.49 -13.78 -7.76
N SER A 144 9.51 -13.69 -6.89
CA SER A 144 10.01 -12.43 -6.37
C SER A 144 10.97 -11.87 -7.41
N LEU A 145 10.47 -10.93 -8.23
CA LEU A 145 11.34 -10.12 -9.08
C LEU A 145 12.22 -9.18 -8.23
N VAL A 146 11.63 -8.69 -7.14
CA VAL A 146 12.27 -7.77 -6.19
C VAL A 146 12.45 -8.49 -4.86
N GLU A 147 13.64 -8.40 -4.29
CA GLU A 147 13.94 -8.90 -2.94
C GLU A 147 14.22 -7.75 -1.94
N SER A 148 14.34 -6.52 -2.44
CA SER A 148 14.53 -5.29 -1.66
C SER A 148 13.22 -4.69 -1.16
N ASP A 149 13.27 -3.54 -0.48
CA ASP A 149 12.06 -2.88 0.02
C ASP A 149 11.22 -2.30 -1.14
N ILE A 150 9.90 -2.55 -1.10
CA ILE A 150 8.94 -1.90 -1.98
C ILE A 150 8.56 -0.55 -1.39
N TRP A 151 8.89 0.55 -2.08
CA TRP A 151 8.63 1.90 -1.59
C TRP A 151 7.20 2.37 -1.85
N GLU A 152 6.69 2.12 -3.05
CA GLU A 152 5.34 2.51 -3.42
C GLU A 152 4.63 1.41 -4.21
N ILE A 153 3.32 1.34 -4.00
CA ILE A 153 2.41 0.44 -4.70
C ILE A 153 1.15 1.20 -5.14
N GLN A 154 0.64 0.87 -6.32
CA GLN A 154 -0.66 1.37 -6.80
C GLN A 154 -1.38 0.27 -7.59
N TYR A 155 -2.71 0.20 -7.49
CA TYR A 155 -3.51 -0.66 -8.36
C TYR A 155 -3.41 -0.20 -9.81
N ASP A 156 -3.07 -1.12 -10.70
CA ASP A 156 -2.90 -0.87 -12.12
C ASP A 156 -4.14 -1.26 -12.93
N ASN A 157 -5.07 -0.32 -13.02
CA ASN A 157 -6.30 -0.49 -13.81
C ASN A 157 -6.02 -0.59 -15.32
N TYR A 158 -4.90 -0.05 -15.81
CA TYR A 158 -4.53 -0.09 -17.23
C TYR A 158 -4.14 -1.50 -17.65
N ALA A 159 -3.26 -2.16 -16.89
CA ALA A 159 -2.88 -3.56 -17.14
C ALA A 159 -4.07 -4.51 -17.04
N HIS A 160 -5.06 -4.20 -16.19
CA HIS A 160 -6.31 -4.94 -16.17
C HIS A 160 -7.09 -4.73 -17.48
N SER A 161 -7.27 -3.47 -17.92
CA SER A 161 -8.05 -3.12 -19.12
C SER A 161 -7.52 -3.74 -20.41
N SER A 162 -6.20 -3.82 -20.58
CA SER A 162 -5.57 -4.44 -21.76
C SER A 162 -5.79 -5.96 -21.81
N LYS A 163 -6.09 -6.61 -20.67
CA LYS A 163 -6.33 -8.06 -20.54
C LYS A 163 -7.80 -8.47 -20.34
N ILE A 164 -8.76 -7.52 -20.32
CA ILE A 164 -10.22 -7.77 -20.07
C ILE A 164 -10.84 -8.83 -21.00
N ILE A 165 -10.19 -9.17 -22.12
CA ILE A 165 -10.72 -10.15 -23.07
C ILE A 165 -10.71 -11.59 -22.50
N ASN A 166 -10.01 -11.89 -21.39
CA ASN A 166 -9.88 -13.29 -20.91
C ASN A 166 -9.83 -13.57 -19.40
N SER A 167 -10.01 -12.59 -18.50
CA SER A 167 -9.81 -12.81 -17.05
C SER A 167 -11.10 -13.06 -16.25
N SER A 168 -11.02 -13.97 -15.27
CA SER A 168 -12.10 -14.27 -14.33
C SER A 168 -12.24 -13.16 -13.27
N SER A 169 -13.49 -12.80 -12.93
CA SER A 169 -13.82 -11.71 -11.98
C SER A 169 -13.28 -11.86 -10.54
N SER A 170 -12.67 -13.00 -10.20
CA SER A 170 -12.19 -13.31 -8.86
C SER A 170 -10.75 -12.91 -8.58
N LYS A 171 -9.93 -12.63 -9.59
CA LYS A 171 -8.53 -12.22 -9.39
C LYS A 171 -8.45 -10.81 -8.79
N ILE A 172 -7.42 -10.58 -7.97
CA ILE A 172 -7.04 -9.24 -7.53
C ILE A 172 -6.50 -8.47 -8.74
N LEU A 173 -6.80 -7.16 -8.82
CA LEU A 173 -6.26 -6.30 -9.86
C LEU A 173 -4.71 -6.31 -9.84
N PRO A 174 -4.05 -6.19 -11.01
CA PRO A 174 -2.60 -6.04 -11.04
C PRO A 174 -2.15 -4.86 -10.20
N ALA A 175 -0.93 -4.95 -9.68
CA ALA A 175 -0.30 -3.90 -8.90
C ALA A 175 0.96 -3.42 -9.60
N MET A 176 1.11 -2.11 -9.71
CA MET A 176 2.39 -1.49 -10.05
C MET A 176 3.18 -1.25 -8.77
N ILE A 177 4.48 -1.54 -8.81
CA ILE A 177 5.38 -1.43 -7.67
C ILE A 177 6.66 -0.70 -8.07
N CYS A 178 7.25 0.04 -7.14
CA CYS A 178 8.62 0.54 -7.26
C CYS A 178 9.45 0.17 -6.02
N SER A 179 10.76 0.00 -6.20
CA SER A 179 11.63 -0.60 -5.18
C SER A 179 12.92 0.17 -4.91
N GLU A 180 13.56 -0.21 -3.81
CA GLU A 180 14.87 0.27 -3.37
C GLU A 180 16.00 -0.06 -4.35
N ASP A 181 15.94 -1.20 -5.03
CA ASP A 181 16.92 -1.60 -6.06
C ASP A 181 16.64 -1.02 -7.45
N GLY A 182 15.70 -0.08 -7.55
CA GLY A 182 15.48 0.68 -8.78
C GLY A 182 14.57 0.02 -9.80
N ILE A 183 13.74 -0.95 -9.39
CA ILE A 183 12.84 -1.68 -10.28
C ILE A 183 11.45 -1.04 -10.25
N LEU A 184 10.89 -0.78 -11.43
CA LEU A 184 9.46 -0.53 -11.65
C LEU A 184 8.86 -1.76 -12.34
N ALA A 185 7.84 -2.36 -11.74
CA ALA A 185 7.23 -3.57 -12.29
C ALA A 185 5.72 -3.63 -12.09
N VAL A 186 5.07 -4.49 -12.87
CA VAL A 186 3.67 -4.90 -12.67
C VAL A 186 3.65 -6.33 -12.16
N VAL A 187 2.99 -6.54 -11.02
CA VAL A 187 2.78 -7.86 -10.42
C VAL A 187 1.30 -8.25 -10.49
N GLU A 188 1.04 -9.50 -10.87
CA GLU A 188 -0.32 -10.04 -10.99
C GLU A 188 -0.39 -11.42 -10.30
N GLN A 189 -1.55 -11.73 -9.73
CA GLN A 189 -1.76 -12.99 -9.01
C GLN A 189 -1.56 -14.20 -9.92
N GLY A 190 -0.52 -14.99 -9.62
CA GLY A 190 -0.22 -16.24 -10.30
C GLY A 190 0.46 -16.09 -11.66
N GLU A 191 0.93 -14.88 -11.99
CA GLU A 191 1.67 -14.60 -13.22
C GLU A 191 3.12 -14.20 -12.86
N GLU A 192 4.05 -14.29 -13.83
CA GLU A 192 5.39 -13.73 -13.67
C GLU A 192 5.32 -12.20 -13.63
N PRO A 193 6.04 -11.53 -12.71
CA PRO A 193 6.18 -10.07 -12.71
C PRO A 193 6.71 -9.55 -14.06
N VAL A 194 6.20 -8.41 -14.50
CA VAL A 194 6.66 -7.72 -15.71
C VAL A 194 7.47 -6.50 -15.30
N GLU A 195 8.79 -6.56 -15.49
CA GLU A 195 9.67 -5.41 -15.34
C GLU A 195 9.39 -4.39 -16.45
N LEU A 196 9.23 -3.13 -16.06
CA LEU A 196 8.95 -2.00 -16.96
C LEU A 196 10.15 -1.06 -17.09
N LEU A 197 10.87 -0.84 -15.99
CA LEU A 197 12.05 0.02 -15.90
C LEU A 197 13.00 -0.54 -14.83
N ALA A 198 14.30 -0.44 -15.09
CA ALA A 198 15.35 -0.71 -14.12
C ALA A 198 16.34 0.47 -14.12
N GLU A 199 16.43 1.15 -12.98
CA GLU A 199 17.34 2.26 -12.74
C GLU A 199 18.49 1.81 -11.83
N PRO A 200 19.68 2.43 -11.92
CA PRO A 200 20.82 2.08 -11.06
C PRO A 200 20.69 2.61 -9.62
N CYS A 201 19.56 3.22 -9.26
CA CYS A 201 19.27 3.84 -7.98
C CYS A 201 17.81 3.61 -7.58
N ALA A 202 17.46 3.84 -6.32
CA ALA A 202 16.11 3.60 -5.83
C ALA A 202 15.05 4.41 -6.59
N ILE A 203 13.93 3.77 -6.88
CA ILE A 203 12.71 4.46 -7.29
C ILE A 203 11.86 4.64 -6.02
N ASN A 204 11.85 5.86 -5.49
CA ASN A 204 11.25 6.20 -4.20
C ASN A 204 9.73 6.36 -4.24
N GLY A 205 9.16 6.49 -5.43
CA GLY A 205 7.74 6.72 -5.60
C GLY A 205 7.32 6.68 -7.06
N LEU A 206 6.03 6.48 -7.26
CA LEU A 206 5.40 6.36 -8.57
C LEU A 206 4.01 6.99 -8.57
N ASP A 207 3.59 7.52 -9.72
CA ASP A 207 2.21 7.96 -9.94
C ASP A 207 1.76 7.57 -11.34
N ILE A 208 0.59 6.92 -11.45
CA ILE A 208 -0.04 6.59 -12.72
C ILE A 208 -0.93 7.77 -13.14
N ASP A 209 -0.72 8.31 -14.33
CA ASP A 209 -1.54 9.42 -14.82
C ASP A 209 -3.01 8.98 -14.96
N LYS A 210 -3.91 9.66 -14.24
CA LYS A 210 -5.34 9.35 -14.21
C LYS A 210 -6.06 9.64 -15.53
N GLN A 211 -5.55 10.59 -16.33
CA GLN A 211 -6.09 10.97 -17.64
C GLN A 211 -5.49 10.10 -18.74
N ASN A 212 -4.20 9.76 -18.63
CA ASN A 212 -3.53 8.87 -19.57
C ASN A 212 -2.81 7.72 -18.84
N PRO A 213 -3.52 6.65 -18.43
CA PRO A 213 -2.91 5.60 -17.61
C PRO A 213 -1.74 4.85 -18.27
N SER A 214 -1.46 5.02 -19.56
CA SER A 214 -0.21 4.52 -20.15
C SER A 214 1.02 5.20 -19.55
N ASP A 215 0.91 6.45 -19.13
CA ASP A 215 2.01 7.26 -18.62
C ASP A 215 2.17 7.07 -17.11
N VAL A 216 3.41 6.80 -16.70
CA VAL A 216 3.82 6.59 -15.32
C VAL A 216 4.96 7.56 -15.01
N LEU A 217 4.82 8.29 -13.90
CA LEU A 217 5.88 9.14 -13.37
C LEU A 217 6.57 8.41 -12.23
N CYS A 218 7.89 8.51 -12.15
CA CYS A 218 8.69 7.91 -11.10
C CYS A 218 9.62 8.95 -10.49
N SER A 219 9.69 9.00 -9.15
CA SER A 219 10.69 9.80 -8.44
C SER A 219 11.89 8.93 -8.09
N LEU A 220 13.08 9.33 -8.50
CA LEU A 220 14.32 8.61 -8.27
C LEU A 220 15.08 9.19 -7.06
N GLU A 221 16.01 8.41 -6.50
CA GLU A 221 16.85 8.82 -5.36
C GLU A 221 17.62 10.13 -5.59
N TRP A 222 18.09 10.37 -6.81
CA TRP A 222 18.95 11.51 -7.14
C TRP A 222 18.19 12.80 -7.48
N GLU A 223 17.04 13.03 -6.83
CA GLU A 223 16.18 14.20 -7.04
C GLU A 223 15.75 14.39 -8.50
N SER A 224 15.61 13.29 -9.24
CA SER A 224 15.21 13.27 -10.65
C SER A 224 13.86 12.58 -10.84
N ILE A 225 13.22 12.87 -11.98
CA ILE A 225 11.93 12.30 -12.38
C ILE A 225 12.11 11.55 -13.69
N ALA A 226 11.62 10.32 -13.74
CA ALA A 226 11.47 9.56 -14.98
C ALA A 226 10.00 9.54 -15.41
N ILE A 227 9.77 9.55 -16.72
CA ILE A 227 8.43 9.38 -17.32
C ILE A 227 8.50 8.19 -18.26
N LEU A 228 7.65 7.20 -18.01
CA LEU A 228 7.53 6.00 -18.80
C LEU A 228 6.15 5.95 -19.46
N THR A 229 6.11 5.83 -20.78
CA THR A 229 4.88 5.52 -21.51
C THR A 229 4.85 4.03 -21.83
N ARG A 230 3.85 3.34 -21.28
CA ARG A 230 3.62 1.91 -21.50
C ARG A 230 2.93 1.68 -22.85
N PRO A 231 3.25 0.59 -23.55
CA PRO A 231 2.64 0.26 -24.84
C PRO A 231 1.14 -0.07 -24.74
#